data_AF-F8NWB8-F1
#
_entry.id   AF-F8NWB8-F1
#
_cell.length_a   1.000
_cell.length_b   1.000
_cell.length_c   1.000
_cell.angle_alpha   90.00
_cell.angle_beta   90.00
_cell.angle_gamma   90.00
#
_symmetry.space_group_name_H-M   'P 1'
#
loop_
_entity.id
_entity.type
_entity.pdbx_description
1 polymer ?
#
loop_
_entity_poly.entity_id
_entity_poly.type
_entity_poly.pdbx_seq_one_letter_code
_entity_poly.pdbx_strand_id
1 'polypeptide(L)'
;MQSQGHRYVIAEYKNETGNASAEPYFQAIGYYLEGTRDKAVKFSRSPLPCLLLAIFGPHIVFAGAAWNLRPTVQILSTPIAFHFHSTDIHNRLTVTRHMAAFRKAAERLNEYYENLTETPLLTSAPVPPHMFAYPTSYRSLHSNTLKHFRYVIELDSDKLVFSGTEDEGDHICIKFVRTYSCDAHKHFASLGCAPALRGFEKIAGGWFMVVMDMLPADFEMLSARTGRLPLSVFTDISAKLESLHEAGYVHGDIRDTNIMVSKTNKTQFMIVDFDWAGSIEEARYPAGVNHIDISRPLEARDGKKILKDHDIFMLQDMKNSKFMD
;
A
#
# COMPACT_ATOMS: atom_id res chain seq x y z
N MET A 1 29.33 0.39 -7.20
CA MET A 1 29.91 0.33 -5.85
C MET A 1 29.51 -0.98 -5.19
N GLN A 2 30.36 -1.55 -4.34
CA GLN A 2 30.09 -2.83 -3.69
C GLN A 2 30.62 -2.87 -2.25
N SER A 3 29.95 -3.63 -1.39
CA SER A 3 30.34 -3.90 0.00
C SER A 3 30.13 -5.39 0.29
N GLN A 4 31.11 -6.05 0.91
CA GLN A 4 31.10 -7.50 1.19
C GLN A 4 30.72 -8.36 -0.03
N GLY A 5 31.13 -7.94 -1.23
CA GLY A 5 30.80 -8.59 -2.49
C GLY A 5 29.39 -8.29 -3.03
N HIS A 6 28.53 -7.55 -2.32
CA HIS A 6 27.21 -7.10 -2.74
C HIS A 6 27.26 -5.74 -3.45
N ARG A 7 26.66 -5.65 -4.65
CA ARG A 7 26.51 -4.40 -5.38
C ARG A 7 25.35 -3.62 -4.78
N TYR A 8 25.62 -2.42 -4.29
CA TYR A 8 24.59 -1.52 -3.72
C TYR A 8 24.35 -0.27 -4.56
N VAL A 9 25.28 0.04 -5.49
CA VAL A 9 25.07 1.02 -6.56
C VAL A 9 25.57 0.42 -7.87
N ILE A 10 24.76 0.46 -8.92
CA ILE A 10 25.15 0.17 -10.30
C ILE A 10 24.92 1.45 -11.10
N ALA A 11 25.95 1.91 -11.81
CA ALA A 11 25.89 3.15 -12.57
C ALA A 11 26.31 2.90 -14.02
N GLU A 12 25.42 3.22 -14.95
CA GLU A 12 25.63 3.06 -16.39
C GLU A 12 25.58 4.41 -17.10
N TYR A 13 26.52 4.61 -18.02
CA TYR A 13 26.72 5.87 -18.73
C TYR A 13 26.78 5.59 -20.23
N LYS A 14 25.97 6.30 -21.02
CA LYS A 14 25.99 6.25 -22.49
C LYS A 14 25.92 7.67 -23.06
N ASN A 15 26.42 7.85 -24.29
CA ASN A 15 26.35 9.15 -24.94
C ASN A 15 24.92 9.54 -25.28
N GLU A 16 24.11 8.62 -25.81
CA GLU A 16 22.69 8.83 -26.16
C GLU A 16 21.90 7.52 -26.09
N THR A 17 20.56 7.60 -26.04
CA THR A 17 19.69 6.42 -26.22
C THR A 17 19.78 5.91 -27.65
N GLY A 18 19.92 4.59 -27.84
CA GLY A 18 19.87 3.94 -29.16
C GLY A 18 21.16 4.02 -29.99
N ASN A 19 22.19 4.73 -29.54
CA ASN A 19 23.50 4.80 -30.23
C ASN A 19 24.49 3.70 -29.79
N ALA A 20 24.13 2.92 -28.77
CA ALA A 20 24.92 1.79 -28.28
C ALA A 20 24.14 0.49 -28.46
N SER A 21 24.84 -0.65 -28.42
CA SER A 21 24.23 -1.99 -28.47
C SER A 21 23.33 -2.32 -27.29
N ALA A 22 23.35 -1.49 -26.22
CA ALA A 22 22.53 -1.67 -25.03
C ALA A 22 22.07 -0.32 -24.45
N GLU A 23 20.83 -0.29 -24.01
CA GLU A 23 20.22 0.82 -23.28
C GLU A 23 20.68 0.78 -21.80
N PRO A 24 21.13 1.90 -21.21
CA PRO A 24 21.80 1.91 -19.90
C PRO A 24 20.94 1.43 -18.75
N TYR A 25 19.63 1.71 -18.74
CA TYR A 25 18.74 1.24 -17.68
C TYR A 25 18.59 -0.28 -17.73
N PHE A 26 18.36 -0.87 -18.91
CA PHE A 26 18.29 -2.32 -19.06
C PHE A 26 19.62 -3.03 -18.80
N GLN A 27 20.74 -2.40 -19.20
CA GLN A 27 22.07 -2.92 -18.90
C GLN A 27 22.33 -2.96 -17.39
N ALA A 28 21.97 -1.90 -16.66
CA ALA A 28 22.06 -1.85 -15.20
C ALA A 28 21.19 -2.92 -14.53
N ILE A 29 19.98 -3.17 -15.05
CA ILE A 29 19.11 -4.27 -14.61
C ILE A 29 19.82 -5.61 -14.80
N GLY A 30 20.40 -5.87 -15.98
CA GLY A 30 21.15 -7.09 -16.24
C GLY A 30 22.28 -7.33 -15.23
N TYR A 31 23.05 -6.28 -14.93
CA TYR A 31 24.11 -6.35 -13.92
C TYR A 31 23.61 -6.57 -12.50
N TYR A 32 22.42 -6.07 -12.17
CA TYR A 32 21.78 -6.35 -10.89
C TYR A 32 21.36 -7.83 -10.81
N LEU A 33 20.66 -8.33 -11.83
CA LEU A 33 20.18 -9.71 -11.88
C LEU A 33 21.33 -10.71 -11.80
N GLU A 34 22.35 -10.55 -12.63
CA GLU A 34 23.55 -11.40 -12.60
C GLU A 34 24.29 -11.29 -11.26
N GLY A 35 24.41 -10.07 -10.71
CA GLY A 35 25.11 -9.82 -9.44
C GLY A 35 24.40 -10.36 -8.19
N THR A 36 23.13 -10.75 -8.32
CA THR A 36 22.29 -11.23 -7.20
C THR A 36 21.77 -12.65 -7.37
N ARG A 37 21.93 -13.26 -8.55
CA ARG A 37 21.45 -14.60 -8.90
C ARG A 37 21.74 -15.67 -7.83
N ASP A 38 23.00 -15.80 -7.43
CA ASP A 38 23.40 -16.81 -6.43
C ASP A 38 23.19 -16.34 -4.98
N LYS A 39 22.91 -15.05 -4.78
CA LYS A 39 22.76 -14.43 -3.46
C LYS A 39 21.33 -14.47 -2.97
N ALA A 40 20.34 -14.41 -3.87
CA ALA A 40 18.93 -14.46 -3.50
C ALA A 40 18.61 -15.72 -2.67
N VAL A 41 19.24 -16.85 -2.99
CA VAL A 41 19.09 -18.10 -2.22
C VAL A 41 19.82 -18.07 -0.88
N LYS A 42 21.04 -17.51 -0.85
CA LYS A 42 21.91 -17.48 0.35
C LYS A 42 21.48 -16.45 1.39
N PHE A 43 20.86 -15.36 0.94
CA PHE A 43 20.44 -14.23 1.77
C PHE A 43 18.92 -14.10 1.73
N SER A 44 18.23 -15.21 2.04
CA SER A 44 16.77 -15.32 1.97
C SER A 44 16.03 -14.33 2.87
N ARG A 45 16.69 -13.65 3.81
CA ARG A 45 16.09 -12.61 4.67
C ARG A 45 16.40 -11.18 4.21
N SER A 46 17.15 -11.01 3.12
CA SER A 46 17.52 -9.73 2.55
C SER A 46 16.72 -9.47 1.27
N PRO A 47 16.16 -8.26 1.07
CA PRO A 47 15.64 -7.87 -0.22
C PRO A 47 16.75 -7.47 -1.20
N LEU A 48 18.04 -7.72 -0.88
CA LEU A 48 19.20 -7.42 -1.72
C LEU A 48 19.10 -6.06 -2.46
N PRO A 49 18.84 -4.96 -1.72
CA PRO A 49 18.53 -3.66 -2.32
C PRO A 49 19.73 -3.06 -3.07
N CYS A 50 19.49 -2.45 -4.22
CA CYS A 50 20.52 -1.78 -5.02
C CYS A 50 19.97 -0.50 -5.65
N LEU A 51 20.76 0.56 -5.65
CA LEU A 51 20.45 1.77 -6.41
C LEU A 51 21.02 1.66 -7.81
N LEU A 52 20.23 2.06 -8.80
CA LEU A 52 20.60 2.11 -10.20
C LEU A 52 20.65 3.58 -10.63
N LEU A 53 21.75 3.95 -11.26
CA LEU A 53 21.96 5.28 -11.82
C LEU A 53 22.22 5.13 -13.33
N ALA A 54 21.31 5.60 -14.16
CA ALA A 54 21.54 5.63 -15.61
C ALA A 54 21.70 7.07 -16.07
N ILE A 55 22.77 7.34 -16.84
CA ILE A 55 23.03 8.62 -17.47
C ILE A 55 23.13 8.42 -18.98
N PHE A 56 22.35 9.18 -19.74
CA PHE A 56 22.38 9.17 -21.19
C PHE A 56 22.00 10.51 -21.77
N GLY A 57 22.79 11.00 -22.73
CA GLY A 57 22.62 12.34 -23.28
C GLY A 57 22.55 13.37 -22.14
N PRO A 58 21.54 14.25 -22.14
CA PRO A 58 21.33 15.21 -21.06
C PRO A 58 20.44 14.65 -19.93
N HIS A 59 20.24 13.35 -19.77
CA HIS A 59 19.29 12.79 -18.80
C HIS A 59 19.98 11.96 -17.71
N ILE A 60 19.41 12.03 -16.50
CA ILE A 60 19.73 11.15 -15.38
C ILE A 60 18.46 10.43 -14.92
N VAL A 61 18.60 9.15 -14.61
CA VAL A 61 17.53 8.30 -14.07
C VAL A 61 18.01 7.66 -12.78
N PHE A 62 17.23 7.83 -11.73
CA PHE A 62 17.42 7.16 -10.45
C PHE A 62 16.41 6.03 -10.30
N ALA A 63 16.91 4.81 -10.12
CA ALA A 63 16.09 3.62 -9.93
C ALA A 63 16.55 2.83 -8.71
N GLY A 64 15.66 1.99 -8.21
CA GLY A 64 15.90 1.09 -7.09
C GLY A 64 15.53 -0.32 -7.52
N ALA A 65 16.36 -1.27 -7.11
CA ALA A 65 16.14 -2.68 -7.31
C ALA A 65 16.08 -3.39 -5.96
N ALA A 66 15.19 -4.37 -5.83
CA ALA A 66 15.07 -5.22 -4.66
C ALA A 66 14.54 -6.60 -5.07
N TRP A 67 14.93 -7.62 -4.33
CA TRP A 67 14.36 -8.95 -4.36
C TRP A 67 13.16 -9.01 -3.44
N ASN A 68 12.05 -9.46 -4.01
CA ASN A 68 10.93 -9.98 -3.26
C ASN A 68 10.67 -11.43 -3.74
N LEU A 69 9.42 -11.84 -3.97
CA LEU A 69 9.10 -13.09 -4.72
C LEU A 69 9.87 -13.19 -6.05
N ARG A 70 10.10 -12.03 -6.69
CA ARG A 70 10.91 -11.86 -7.90
C ARG A 70 11.73 -10.57 -7.80
N PRO A 71 12.85 -10.45 -8.53
CA PRO A 71 13.57 -9.20 -8.59
C PRO A 71 12.69 -8.13 -9.23
N THR A 72 12.60 -6.99 -8.58
CA THR A 72 11.82 -5.84 -9.04
C THR A 72 12.75 -4.64 -9.16
N VAL A 73 12.63 -3.91 -10.27
CA VAL A 73 13.35 -2.67 -10.50
C VAL A 73 12.35 -1.58 -10.87
N GLN A 74 12.43 -0.44 -10.21
CA GLN A 74 11.54 0.69 -10.44
C GLN A 74 12.33 2.00 -10.50
N ILE A 75 11.91 2.88 -11.38
CA ILE A 75 12.35 4.27 -11.41
C ILE A 75 11.75 4.97 -10.17
N LEU A 76 12.61 5.53 -9.32
CA LEU A 76 12.22 6.09 -8.02
C LEU A 76 11.73 7.54 -8.12
N SER A 77 12.07 8.22 -9.20
CA SER A 77 11.72 9.62 -9.45
C SER A 77 11.66 9.90 -10.94
N THR A 78 10.94 10.94 -11.34
CA THR A 78 10.93 11.41 -12.73
C THR A 78 12.36 11.61 -13.24
N PRO A 79 12.71 11.08 -14.43
CA PRO A 79 14.00 11.35 -15.06
C PRO A 79 14.28 12.84 -15.15
N ILE A 80 15.50 13.25 -14.79
CA ILE A 80 15.86 14.67 -14.78
C ILE A 80 16.65 14.98 -16.05
N ALA A 81 16.15 15.94 -16.81
CA ALA A 81 16.87 16.52 -17.94
C ALA A 81 17.79 17.64 -17.47
N PHE A 82 18.99 17.75 -18.05
CA PHE A 82 20.02 18.76 -17.76
C PHE A 82 20.09 19.87 -18.80
N HIS A 83 19.20 19.87 -19.80
CA HIS A 83 19.11 20.95 -20.79
C HIS A 83 18.23 22.14 -20.32
N PHE A 84 18.19 22.39 -19.00
CA PHE A 84 17.50 23.56 -18.44
C PHE A 84 18.42 24.78 -18.41
N HIS A 85 17.83 25.97 -18.51
CA HIS A 85 18.56 27.23 -18.42
C HIS A 85 19.15 27.43 -17.02
N SER A 86 20.30 28.11 -16.89
CA SER A 86 20.99 28.32 -15.60
C SER A 86 20.14 29.06 -14.55
N THR A 87 19.13 29.81 -14.98
CA THR A 87 18.16 30.52 -14.12
C THR A 87 17.00 29.65 -13.65
N ASP A 88 16.89 28.40 -14.10
CA ASP A 88 15.89 27.45 -13.62
C ASP A 88 16.28 26.93 -12.22
N ILE A 89 15.93 27.72 -11.22
CA ILE A 89 16.20 27.42 -9.81
C ILE A 89 15.47 26.14 -9.38
N HIS A 90 14.29 25.86 -9.93
CA HIS A 90 13.51 24.68 -9.55
C HIS A 90 14.23 23.40 -9.95
N ASN A 91 14.65 23.27 -11.20
CA ASN A 91 15.40 22.09 -11.65
C ASN A 91 16.76 21.96 -10.97
N ARG A 92 17.46 23.07 -10.74
CA ARG A 92 18.73 23.05 -9.97
C ARG A 92 18.53 22.49 -8.55
N LEU A 93 17.48 22.93 -7.85
CA LEU A 93 17.16 22.42 -6.51
C LEU A 93 16.70 20.96 -6.57
N THR A 94 15.94 20.57 -7.58
CA THR A 94 15.52 19.18 -7.82
C THR A 94 16.73 18.27 -7.98
N VAL A 95 17.68 18.59 -8.87
CA VAL A 95 18.94 17.84 -9.04
C VAL A 95 19.70 17.73 -7.72
N THR A 96 19.88 18.86 -7.01
CA THR A 96 20.61 18.89 -5.72
C THR A 96 19.98 17.96 -4.69
N ARG A 97 18.64 17.97 -4.57
CA ARG A 97 17.90 17.10 -3.66
C ARG A 97 18.04 15.63 -4.02
N HIS A 98 17.95 15.28 -5.31
CA HIS A 98 18.11 13.90 -5.77
C HIS A 98 19.52 13.38 -5.50
N MET A 99 20.56 14.16 -5.79
CA MET A 99 21.94 13.76 -5.53
C MET A 99 22.21 13.59 -4.03
N ALA A 100 21.70 14.50 -3.19
CA ALA A 100 21.84 14.40 -1.74
C ALA A 100 21.11 13.17 -1.17
N ALA A 101 19.90 12.88 -1.67
CA ALA A 101 19.14 11.68 -1.30
C ALA A 101 19.85 10.40 -1.75
N PHE A 102 20.35 10.37 -2.99
CA PHE A 102 21.10 9.25 -3.54
C PHE A 102 22.36 8.95 -2.73
N ARG A 103 23.14 9.97 -2.37
CA ARG A 103 24.33 9.81 -1.52
C ARG A 103 23.98 9.18 -0.18
N LYS A 104 22.99 9.75 0.53
CA LYS A 104 22.52 9.23 1.82
C LYS A 104 22.02 7.78 1.71
N ALA A 105 21.29 7.46 0.64
CA ALA A 105 20.79 6.11 0.42
C ALA A 105 21.93 5.13 0.12
N ALA A 106 22.92 5.52 -0.68
CA ALA A 106 24.10 4.71 -0.97
C ALA A 106 24.95 4.45 0.30
N GLU A 107 25.14 5.46 1.15
CA GLU A 107 25.81 5.31 2.46
C GLU A 107 25.09 4.31 3.35
N ARG A 108 23.76 4.42 3.49
CA ARG A 108 22.95 3.48 4.27
C ARG A 108 22.94 2.07 3.70
N LEU A 109 22.97 1.93 2.37
CA LEU A 109 23.08 0.61 1.74
C LEU A 109 24.47 0.00 1.94
N ASN A 110 25.52 0.81 1.96
CA ASN A 110 26.85 0.34 2.31
C ASN A 110 26.86 -0.24 3.74
N GLU A 111 26.35 0.50 4.72
CA GLU A 111 26.19 0.05 6.11
C GLU A 111 25.31 -1.20 6.20
N TYR A 112 24.23 -1.27 5.44
CA TYR A 112 23.35 -2.43 5.38
C TYR A 112 24.12 -3.70 4.99
N TYR A 113 24.94 -3.64 3.94
CA TYR A 113 25.70 -4.79 3.46
C TYR A 113 26.92 -5.11 4.33
N GLU A 114 27.48 -4.14 5.06
CA GLU A 114 28.52 -4.40 6.06
C GLU A 114 27.98 -5.25 7.23
N ASN A 115 26.70 -5.10 7.55
CA ASN A 115 26.02 -5.83 8.62
C ASN A 115 25.22 -7.05 8.13
N LEU A 116 25.22 -7.31 6.81
CA LEU A 116 24.45 -8.41 6.24
C LEU A 116 25.17 -9.74 6.49
N THR A 117 24.48 -10.65 7.17
CA THR A 117 24.97 -12.01 7.41
C THR A 117 24.25 -13.01 6.50
N GLU A 118 24.97 -14.07 6.11
CA GLU A 118 24.37 -15.18 5.37
C GLU A 118 23.28 -15.84 6.23
N THR A 119 22.11 -16.03 5.64
CA THR A 119 20.98 -16.69 6.30
C THR A 119 20.43 -17.76 5.35
N PRO A 120 21.00 -18.99 5.41
CA PRO A 120 20.49 -20.11 4.64
C PRO A 120 19.01 -20.34 4.95
N LEU A 121 18.24 -20.80 3.96
CA LEU A 121 16.84 -21.18 4.14
C LEU A 121 16.73 -22.25 5.25
N LEU A 122 16.26 -21.86 6.43
CA LEU A 122 15.77 -22.81 7.41
C LEU A 122 14.45 -23.37 6.88
N THR A 123 14.36 -24.69 6.74
CA THR A 123 13.22 -25.44 6.19
C THR A 123 11.90 -25.28 6.95
N SER A 124 11.88 -24.51 8.04
CA SER A 124 10.72 -24.32 8.93
C SER A 124 10.37 -22.86 9.26
N ALA A 125 11.08 -21.87 8.71
CA ALA A 125 10.79 -20.47 9.02
C ALA A 125 9.53 -19.98 8.30
N PRO A 126 8.66 -19.19 8.95
CA PRO A 126 7.54 -18.52 8.29
C PRO A 126 8.04 -17.60 7.17
N VAL A 127 7.13 -17.30 6.23
CA VAL A 127 7.20 -16.29 5.14
C VAL A 127 8.41 -15.35 5.30
N PRO A 128 9.40 -15.40 4.39
CA PRO A 128 10.61 -14.58 4.51
C PRO A 128 10.32 -13.09 4.76
N PRO A 129 11.06 -12.40 5.65
CA PRO A 129 10.80 -11.00 6.02
C PRO A 129 10.78 -10.01 4.86
N HIS A 130 11.48 -10.31 3.77
CA HIS A 130 11.49 -9.48 2.56
C HIS A 130 10.17 -9.53 1.78
N MET A 131 9.28 -10.48 2.09
CA MET A 131 7.95 -10.59 1.49
C MET A 131 6.92 -9.69 2.17
N PHE A 132 7.23 -9.16 3.35
CA PHE A 132 6.42 -8.15 4.00
C PHE A 132 6.92 -6.74 3.68
N ALA A 133 6.04 -5.76 3.86
CA ALA A 133 6.44 -4.36 3.81
C ALA A 133 7.47 -4.04 4.91
N TYR A 134 8.38 -3.11 4.64
CA TYR A 134 9.46 -2.78 5.58
C TYR A 134 9.03 -2.17 6.93
N PRO A 135 7.88 -1.46 7.07
CA PRO A 135 7.51 -0.89 8.36
C PRO A 135 7.16 -1.98 9.38
N THR A 136 7.74 -1.89 10.58
CA THR A 136 7.51 -2.82 11.71
C THR A 136 7.15 -2.10 13.00
N SER A 137 6.78 -0.83 12.89
CA SER A 137 6.35 -0.01 14.02
C SER A 137 5.47 1.14 13.55
N TYR A 138 4.58 1.59 14.41
CA TYR A 138 3.68 2.71 14.16
C TYR A 138 3.50 3.54 15.45
N ARG A 139 3.09 4.80 15.33
CA ARG A 139 2.71 5.60 16.49
C ARG A 139 1.23 5.41 16.80
N SER A 140 0.93 5.00 18.04
CA SER A 140 -0.46 4.82 18.48
C SER A 140 -1.23 6.14 18.41
N LEU A 141 -2.42 6.10 17.80
CA LEU A 141 -3.35 7.22 17.77
C LEU A 141 -3.96 7.53 19.14
N HIS A 142 -3.94 6.56 20.08
CA HIS A 142 -4.49 6.72 21.42
C HIS A 142 -3.46 7.29 22.40
N SER A 143 -2.27 6.68 22.47
CA SER A 143 -1.24 7.03 23.46
C SER A 143 -0.10 7.87 22.92
N ASN A 144 -0.02 8.05 21.59
CA ASN A 144 1.10 8.70 20.90
C ASN A 144 2.48 8.01 21.09
N THR A 145 2.48 6.79 21.64
CA THR A 145 3.69 5.98 21.85
C THR A 145 4.05 5.18 20.61
N LEU A 146 5.34 4.92 20.40
CA LEU A 146 5.80 4.00 19.37
C LEU A 146 5.45 2.56 19.77
N LYS A 147 4.75 1.84 18.91
CA LYS A 147 4.41 0.43 19.06
C LYS A 147 5.15 -0.36 17.99
N HIS A 148 5.81 -1.43 18.39
CA HIS A 148 6.46 -2.38 17.49
C HIS A 148 5.54 -3.58 17.25
N PHE A 149 5.63 -4.15 16.05
CA PHE A 149 4.87 -5.32 15.69
C PHE A 149 5.68 -6.25 14.78
N ARG A 150 5.23 -7.50 14.71
CA ARG A 150 5.74 -8.51 13.79
C ARG A 150 4.62 -8.97 12.88
N TYR A 151 4.92 -9.08 11.59
CA TYR A 151 4.02 -9.70 10.62
C TYR A 151 3.83 -11.18 10.91
N VAL A 152 2.61 -11.67 10.66
CA VAL A 152 2.24 -13.07 10.84
C VAL A 152 1.92 -13.69 9.47
N ILE A 153 0.89 -13.19 8.78
CA ILE A 153 0.50 -13.64 7.44
C ILE A 153 0.01 -12.49 6.57
N GLU A 154 0.10 -12.67 5.26
CA GLU A 154 -0.65 -11.86 4.29
C GLU A 154 -2.09 -12.37 4.24
N LEU A 155 -3.05 -11.45 4.41
CA LEU A 155 -4.49 -11.76 4.41
C LEU A 155 -5.10 -11.61 3.01
N ASP A 156 -4.62 -10.62 2.25
CA ASP A 156 -5.09 -10.32 0.89
C ASP A 156 -3.93 -9.68 0.11
N SER A 157 -3.40 -10.40 -0.87
CA SER A 157 -2.27 -9.96 -1.68
C SER A 157 -2.61 -8.88 -2.70
N ASP A 158 -3.87 -8.79 -3.12
CA ASP A 158 -4.31 -7.77 -4.08
C ASP A 158 -4.51 -6.43 -3.38
N LYS A 159 -4.82 -6.45 -2.07
CA LYS A 159 -5.07 -5.24 -1.26
C LYS A 159 -3.93 -4.87 -0.29
N LEU A 160 -2.79 -5.58 -0.29
CA LEU A 160 -1.66 -5.38 0.64
C LEU A 160 -2.12 -5.32 2.10
N VAL A 161 -2.93 -6.29 2.49
CA VAL A 161 -3.47 -6.44 3.86
C VAL A 161 -2.74 -7.58 4.56
N PHE A 162 -2.27 -7.31 5.77
CA PHE A 162 -1.47 -8.25 6.56
C PHE A 162 -2.02 -8.35 7.98
N SER A 163 -1.80 -9.50 8.60
CA SER A 163 -1.94 -9.65 10.05
C SER A 163 -0.59 -9.46 10.72
N GLY A 164 -0.64 -8.94 11.95
CA GLY A 164 0.52 -8.84 12.81
C GLY A 164 0.15 -9.01 14.28
N THR A 165 1.19 -9.09 15.09
CA THR A 165 1.08 -9.10 16.55
C THR A 165 1.98 -8.02 17.12
N GLU A 166 1.43 -7.18 17.99
CA GLU A 166 2.19 -6.23 18.79
C GLU A 166 3.01 -6.95 19.88
N ASP A 167 4.03 -6.31 20.42
CA ASP A 167 4.82 -6.89 21.52
C ASP A 167 3.99 -7.21 22.77
N GLU A 168 2.87 -6.50 22.97
CA GLU A 168 1.92 -6.71 24.07
C GLU A 168 0.94 -7.88 23.83
N GLY A 169 1.02 -8.55 22.66
CA GLY A 169 0.22 -9.73 22.32
C GLY A 169 -1.06 -9.45 21.52
N ASP A 170 -1.41 -8.18 21.32
CA ASP A 170 -2.59 -7.79 20.54
C ASP A 170 -2.44 -8.16 19.06
N HIS A 171 -3.50 -8.74 18.50
CA HIS A 171 -3.60 -9.03 17.07
C HIS A 171 -4.12 -7.81 16.30
N ILE A 172 -3.37 -7.45 15.26
CA ILE A 172 -3.65 -6.25 14.46
C ILE A 172 -3.75 -6.59 12.97
N CYS A 173 -4.50 -5.76 12.26
CA CYS A 173 -4.55 -5.72 10.80
C CYS A 173 -3.75 -4.50 10.31
N ILE A 174 -2.84 -4.72 9.37
CA ILE A 174 -1.99 -3.70 8.75
C ILE A 174 -2.33 -3.63 7.27
N LYS A 175 -2.70 -2.44 6.78
CA LYS A 175 -2.99 -2.19 5.37
C LYS A 175 -2.06 -1.12 4.80
N PHE A 176 -1.55 -1.33 3.59
CA PHE A 176 -0.78 -0.34 2.85
C PHE A 176 -1.58 0.20 1.67
N VAL A 177 -1.83 1.50 1.65
CA VAL A 177 -2.70 2.15 0.65
C VAL A 177 -2.14 3.49 0.22
N ARG A 178 -2.60 4.02 -0.92
CA ARG A 178 -2.21 5.37 -1.38
C ARG A 178 -3.25 6.45 -1.07
N THR A 179 -4.49 6.06 -0.86
CA THR A 179 -5.59 6.93 -0.48
C THR A 179 -6.34 6.27 0.66
N TYR A 180 -6.71 7.04 1.67
CA TYR A 180 -7.45 6.55 2.82
C TYR A 180 -8.12 7.71 3.55
N SER A 181 -9.40 7.56 3.90
CA SER A 181 -10.04 8.49 4.82
C SER A 181 -9.96 8.00 6.26
N CYS A 182 -8.96 8.51 6.97
CA CYS A 182 -8.82 8.30 8.41
C CYS A 182 -10.04 8.81 9.18
N ASP A 183 -10.63 9.93 8.73
CA ASP A 183 -11.78 10.55 9.41
C ASP A 183 -13.08 9.77 9.19
N ALA A 184 -13.35 9.30 7.97
CA ALA A 184 -14.51 8.45 7.70
C ALA A 184 -14.42 7.11 8.46
N HIS A 185 -13.23 6.51 8.52
CA HIS A 185 -13.00 5.30 9.32
C HIS A 185 -13.23 5.57 10.81
N LYS A 186 -12.63 6.63 11.38
CA LYS A 186 -12.86 7.01 12.79
C LYS A 186 -14.33 7.23 13.09
N HIS A 187 -15.09 7.82 12.16
CA HIS A 187 -16.53 8.01 12.32
C HIS A 187 -17.25 6.67 12.52
N PHE A 188 -17.08 5.71 11.61
CA PHE A 188 -17.70 4.39 11.78
C PHE A 188 -17.19 3.61 12.99
N ALA A 189 -15.90 3.73 13.31
CA ALA A 189 -15.33 3.11 14.50
C ALA A 189 -15.97 3.66 15.78
N SER A 190 -16.24 4.97 15.83
CA SER A 190 -16.96 5.60 16.97
C SER A 190 -18.40 5.12 17.12
N LEU A 191 -19.02 4.64 16.04
CA LEU A 191 -20.36 4.05 16.03
C LEU A 191 -20.36 2.54 16.32
N GLY A 192 -19.17 1.93 16.53
CA GLY A 192 -18.99 0.49 16.71
C GLY A 192 -19.17 -0.33 15.43
N CYS A 193 -19.07 0.31 14.26
CA CYS A 193 -19.35 -0.27 12.95
C CYS A 193 -18.10 -0.33 12.05
N ALA A 194 -16.90 -0.15 12.60
CA ALA A 194 -15.62 -0.42 11.94
C ALA A 194 -14.57 -0.84 12.99
N PRO A 195 -13.52 -1.58 12.59
CA PRO A 195 -12.41 -1.89 13.51
C PRO A 195 -11.78 -0.61 14.07
N ALA A 196 -11.34 -0.60 15.33
CA ALA A 196 -10.70 0.59 15.89
C ALA A 196 -9.37 0.88 15.19
N LEU A 197 -9.15 2.14 14.81
CA LEU A 197 -7.88 2.59 14.26
C LEU A 197 -6.84 2.74 15.37
N ARG A 198 -5.76 1.98 15.26
CA ARG A 198 -4.62 2.04 16.18
C ARG A 198 -3.53 2.98 15.69
N GLY A 199 -3.27 3.00 14.38
CA GLY A 199 -2.15 3.72 13.78
C GLY A 199 -2.46 4.24 12.37
N PHE A 200 -1.93 5.41 12.03
CA PHE A 200 -2.05 5.98 10.68
C PHE A 200 -0.79 6.77 10.34
N GLU A 201 0.10 6.16 9.55
CA GLU A 201 1.41 6.71 9.24
C GLU A 201 1.54 7.03 7.75
N LYS A 202 2.06 8.21 7.42
CA LYS A 202 2.47 8.53 6.05
C LYS A 202 3.89 8.03 5.83
N ILE A 203 4.07 7.13 4.88
CA ILE A 203 5.37 6.54 4.55
C ILE A 203 5.85 7.01 3.17
N ALA A 204 7.10 6.70 2.84
CA ALA A 204 7.72 7.11 1.58
C ALA A 204 6.94 6.61 0.35
N GLY A 205 7.04 7.34 -0.77
CA GLY A 205 6.39 6.98 -2.02
C GLY A 205 4.89 7.30 -2.08
N GLY A 206 4.39 8.13 -1.17
CA GLY A 206 2.97 8.54 -1.15
C GLY A 206 2.03 7.46 -0.61
N TRP A 207 2.56 6.53 0.18
CA TRP A 207 1.79 5.47 0.82
C TRP A 207 1.40 5.86 2.25
N PHE A 208 0.35 5.21 2.74
CA PHE A 208 -0.06 5.18 4.13
C PHE A 208 0.06 3.75 4.65
N MET A 209 0.48 3.64 5.90
CA MET A 209 0.31 2.43 6.69
C MET A 209 -0.84 2.66 7.67
N VAL A 210 -1.89 1.86 7.54
CA VAL A 210 -3.06 1.90 8.40
C VAL A 210 -3.03 0.67 9.29
N VAL A 211 -3.04 0.88 10.61
CA VAL A 211 -3.06 -0.18 11.60
C VAL A 211 -4.38 -0.12 12.36
N MET A 212 -5.10 -1.23 12.41
CA MET A 212 -6.41 -1.34 13.06
C MET A 212 -6.54 -2.66 13.81
N ASP A 213 -7.57 -2.76 14.65
CA ASP A 213 -7.91 -4.01 15.32
C ASP A 213 -8.12 -5.14 14.30
N MET A 214 -7.60 -6.33 14.63
CA MET A 214 -8.01 -7.54 13.92
C MET A 214 -9.45 -7.89 14.32
N LEU A 215 -10.33 -8.08 13.33
CA LEU A 215 -11.67 -8.56 13.62
C LEU A 215 -11.65 -9.99 14.18
N PRO A 216 -12.57 -10.32 15.12
CA PRO A 216 -12.70 -11.68 15.62
C PRO A 216 -12.96 -12.69 14.49
N ALA A 217 -12.52 -13.94 14.67
CA ALA A 217 -12.69 -15.03 13.68
C ALA A 217 -14.17 -15.38 13.36
N ASP A 218 -15.10 -14.90 14.20
CA ASP A 218 -16.54 -15.00 13.98
C ASP A 218 -17.04 -14.09 12.84
N PHE A 219 -16.26 -13.09 12.41
CA PHE A 219 -16.61 -12.26 11.26
C PHE A 219 -16.20 -12.93 9.93
N GLU A 220 -17.03 -12.74 8.91
CA GLU A 220 -16.75 -13.10 7.52
C GLU A 220 -17.22 -12.01 6.57
N MET A 221 -16.65 -11.96 5.36
CA MET A 221 -17.15 -11.07 4.31
C MET A 221 -18.59 -11.44 3.94
N LEU A 222 -19.45 -10.44 3.76
CA LEU A 222 -20.83 -10.67 3.33
C LEU A 222 -20.89 -11.34 1.94
N SER A 223 -19.90 -11.11 1.08
CA SER A 223 -19.76 -11.81 -0.19
C SER A 223 -19.62 -13.33 -0.05
N ALA A 224 -18.93 -13.80 1.01
CA ALA A 224 -18.70 -15.21 1.30
C ALA A 224 -19.88 -15.89 2.03
N ARG A 225 -20.82 -15.09 2.55
CA ARG A 225 -21.96 -15.60 3.31
C ARG A 225 -22.99 -16.26 2.38
N THR A 226 -23.35 -17.50 2.69
CA THR A 226 -24.38 -18.26 1.95
C THR A 226 -25.81 -17.91 2.35
N GLY A 227 -26.01 -17.42 3.57
CA GLY A 227 -27.31 -16.99 4.09
C GLY A 227 -27.61 -15.51 3.85
N ARG A 228 -28.90 -15.18 3.69
CA ARG A 228 -29.38 -13.81 3.59
C ARG A 228 -29.41 -13.11 4.96
N LEU A 229 -29.29 -11.78 4.96
CA LEU A 229 -29.37 -10.95 6.16
C LEU A 229 -30.78 -10.41 6.37
N PRO A 230 -31.19 -10.16 7.64
CA PRO A 230 -32.47 -9.53 7.92
C PRO A 230 -32.48 -8.07 7.44
N LEU A 231 -33.68 -7.55 7.13
CA LEU A 231 -33.87 -6.17 6.67
C LEU A 231 -33.22 -5.15 7.61
N SER A 232 -33.29 -5.43 8.92
CA SER A 232 -32.78 -4.55 9.97
C SER A 232 -31.30 -4.22 9.81
N VAL A 233 -30.48 -5.12 9.26
CA VAL A 233 -29.06 -4.85 9.01
C VAL A 233 -28.88 -3.81 7.93
N PHE A 234 -29.61 -3.92 6.82
CA PHE A 234 -29.52 -2.94 5.73
C PHE A 234 -30.08 -1.57 6.17
N THR A 235 -31.14 -1.57 6.99
CA THR A 235 -31.66 -0.35 7.60
C THR A 235 -30.62 0.30 8.52
N ASP A 236 -29.92 -0.49 9.33
CA ASP A 236 -28.88 0.02 10.22
C ASP A 236 -27.68 0.55 9.42
N ILE A 237 -27.21 -0.17 8.39
CA ILE A 237 -26.15 0.31 7.47
C ILE A 237 -26.56 1.65 6.83
N SER A 238 -27.81 1.77 6.35
CA SER A 238 -28.33 3.03 5.79
C SER A 238 -28.25 4.17 6.79
N ALA A 239 -28.69 3.95 8.03
CA ALA A 239 -28.63 4.96 9.09
C ALA A 239 -27.18 5.36 9.45
N LYS A 240 -26.22 4.41 9.42
CA LYS A 240 -24.80 4.74 9.64
C LYS A 240 -24.20 5.51 8.47
N LEU A 241 -24.61 5.23 7.24
CA LEU A 241 -24.21 6.02 6.06
C LEU A 241 -24.77 7.44 6.11
N GLU A 242 -26.03 7.60 6.49
CA GLU A 242 -26.64 8.92 6.71
C GLU A 242 -25.85 9.71 7.76
N SER A 243 -25.51 9.08 8.89
CA SER A 243 -24.66 9.70 9.91
C SER A 243 -23.27 10.11 9.38
N LEU A 244 -22.65 9.28 8.52
CA LEU A 244 -21.38 9.63 7.87
C LEU A 244 -21.55 10.85 6.95
N HIS A 245 -22.63 10.89 6.19
CA HIS A 245 -22.96 11.98 5.26
C HIS A 245 -23.28 13.29 5.97
N GLU A 246 -23.87 13.23 7.16
CA GLU A 246 -24.07 14.37 8.06
C GLU A 246 -22.74 14.86 8.64
N ALA A 247 -21.82 13.95 8.94
CA ALA A 247 -20.47 14.28 9.42
C ALA A 247 -19.56 14.86 8.33
N GLY A 248 -20.02 14.96 7.09
CA GLY A 248 -19.26 15.61 6.01
C GLY A 248 -18.52 14.66 5.07
N TYR A 249 -18.73 13.34 5.19
CA TYR A 249 -17.95 12.34 4.46
C TYR A 249 -18.83 11.42 3.58
N VAL A 250 -18.21 10.73 2.64
CA VAL A 250 -18.79 9.65 1.81
C VAL A 250 -17.87 8.44 1.84
N HIS A 251 -18.41 7.23 1.63
CA HIS A 251 -17.62 6.01 1.57
C HIS A 251 -17.15 5.70 0.14
N GLY A 252 -18.05 5.76 -0.82
CA GLY A 252 -17.80 5.61 -2.26
C GLY A 252 -17.67 4.19 -2.80
N ASP A 253 -17.43 3.21 -1.93
CA ASP A 253 -17.28 1.80 -2.32
C ASP A 253 -18.05 0.84 -1.41
N ILE A 254 -19.34 1.11 -1.15
CA ILE A 254 -20.19 0.19 -0.39
C ILE A 254 -20.48 -1.07 -1.23
N ARG A 255 -20.13 -2.24 -0.71
CA ARG A 255 -20.36 -3.55 -1.36
C ARG A 255 -20.17 -4.68 -0.37
N ASP A 256 -20.62 -5.87 -0.75
CA ASP A 256 -20.58 -7.06 0.11
C ASP A 256 -19.16 -7.55 0.46
N THR A 257 -18.15 -7.21 -0.34
CA THR A 257 -16.74 -7.48 -0.04
C THR A 257 -16.14 -6.47 0.95
N ASN A 258 -16.79 -5.33 1.18
CA ASN A 258 -16.36 -4.28 2.10
C ASN A 258 -17.22 -4.25 3.38
N ILE A 259 -18.07 -5.25 3.58
CA ILE A 259 -18.89 -5.43 4.78
C ILE A 259 -18.58 -6.80 5.38
N MET A 260 -18.10 -6.78 6.61
CA MET A 260 -17.89 -7.97 7.43
C MET A 260 -19.10 -8.17 8.33
N VAL A 261 -19.58 -9.41 8.46
CA VAL A 261 -20.74 -9.75 9.30
C VAL A 261 -20.42 -10.87 10.25
N SER A 262 -21.04 -10.86 11.42
CA SER A 262 -20.89 -11.92 12.41
C SER A 262 -21.62 -13.19 11.96
N LYS A 263 -20.97 -14.35 12.13
CA LYS A 263 -21.56 -15.68 11.87
C LYS A 263 -22.61 -16.02 12.93
N THR A 264 -22.39 -15.61 14.17
CA THR A 264 -23.27 -15.89 15.32
C THR A 264 -24.36 -14.84 15.50
N ASN A 265 -24.04 -13.55 15.40
CA ASN A 265 -24.98 -12.43 15.53
C ASN A 265 -25.31 -11.82 14.17
N LYS A 266 -26.45 -12.22 13.59
CA LYS A 266 -26.87 -11.77 12.25
C LYS A 266 -27.15 -10.28 12.12
N THR A 267 -27.22 -9.52 13.22
CA THR A 267 -27.42 -8.07 13.16
C THR A 267 -26.13 -7.27 13.23
N GLN A 268 -25.01 -7.90 13.61
CA GLN A 268 -23.74 -7.23 13.77
C GLN A 268 -22.95 -7.22 12.46
N PHE A 269 -22.49 -6.03 12.07
CA PHE A 269 -21.65 -5.81 10.90
C PHE A 269 -20.52 -4.83 11.21
N MET A 270 -19.49 -4.86 10.37
CA MET A 270 -18.39 -3.91 10.35
C MET A 270 -18.14 -3.50 8.90
N ILE A 271 -18.04 -2.20 8.65
CA ILE A 271 -17.62 -1.64 7.37
C ILE A 271 -16.09 -1.56 7.38
N VAL A 272 -15.49 -2.00 6.28
CA VAL A 272 -14.04 -1.99 6.05
C VAL A 272 -13.75 -1.35 4.69
N ASP A 273 -12.47 -1.06 4.43
CA ASP A 273 -11.99 -0.53 3.16
C ASP A 273 -12.41 0.92 2.85
N PHE A 274 -11.76 1.88 3.53
CA PHE A 274 -12.01 3.33 3.40
C PHE A 274 -11.09 4.02 2.37
N ASP A 275 -10.59 3.28 1.36
CA ASP A 275 -9.59 3.79 0.42
C ASP A 275 -10.15 4.87 -0.51
N TRP A 276 -11.45 4.78 -0.82
CA TRP A 276 -12.17 5.71 -1.71
C TRP A 276 -12.92 6.77 -0.91
N ALA A 277 -13.09 6.55 0.39
CA ALA A 277 -13.82 7.45 1.26
C ALA A 277 -13.11 8.80 1.36
N GLY A 278 -13.85 9.84 1.75
CA GLY A 278 -13.30 11.18 1.92
C GLY A 278 -14.38 12.22 2.16
N SER A 279 -13.96 13.48 2.26
CA SER A 279 -14.86 14.62 2.41
C SER A 279 -15.78 14.77 1.20
N ILE A 280 -17.04 15.13 1.45
CA ILE A 280 -17.98 15.52 0.40
C ILE A 280 -17.38 16.67 -0.41
N GLU A 281 -17.67 16.72 -1.72
CA GLU A 281 -17.09 17.64 -2.71
C GLU A 281 -15.62 17.40 -3.09
N GLU A 282 -14.82 16.74 -2.26
CA GLU A 282 -13.39 16.50 -2.51
C GLU A 282 -13.10 15.06 -2.94
N ALA A 283 -13.79 14.08 -2.34
CA ALA A 283 -13.62 12.67 -2.63
C ALA A 283 -13.91 12.37 -4.10
N ARG A 284 -13.02 11.62 -4.75
CA ARG A 284 -13.11 11.26 -6.17
C ARG A 284 -12.82 9.80 -6.37
N TYR A 285 -13.51 9.21 -7.34
CA TYR A 285 -13.22 7.86 -7.78
C TYR A 285 -11.80 7.76 -8.35
N PRO A 286 -11.07 6.67 -8.05
CA PRO A 286 -9.77 6.42 -8.64
C PRO A 286 -9.89 6.14 -10.15
N ALA A 287 -8.76 6.08 -10.85
CA ALA A 287 -8.74 5.58 -12.22
C ALA A 287 -9.04 4.07 -12.25
N GLY A 288 -9.73 3.60 -13.29
CA GLY A 288 -10.07 2.19 -13.47
C GLY A 288 -11.25 1.71 -12.63
N VAL A 289 -12.28 2.53 -12.41
CA VAL A 289 -13.48 2.07 -11.70
C VAL A 289 -14.14 0.92 -12.48
N ASN A 290 -14.29 -0.23 -11.83
CA ASN A 290 -14.99 -1.37 -12.41
C ASN A 290 -16.51 -1.11 -12.46
N HIS A 291 -17.03 -1.01 -13.68
CA HIS A 291 -18.46 -0.92 -14.01
C HIS A 291 -18.99 -2.12 -14.78
N ILE A 292 -18.13 -3.09 -15.08
CA ILE A 292 -18.48 -4.28 -15.87
C ILE A 292 -19.01 -5.35 -14.94
N ASP A 293 -18.27 -5.65 -13.87
CA ASP A 293 -18.61 -6.74 -12.95
C ASP A 293 -19.38 -6.25 -11.71
N ILE A 294 -19.36 -4.94 -11.45
CA ILE A 294 -19.95 -4.32 -10.26
C ILE A 294 -20.95 -3.25 -10.69
N SER A 295 -22.19 -3.39 -10.25
CA SER A 295 -23.24 -2.39 -10.40
C SER A 295 -22.88 -1.12 -9.64
N ARG A 296 -22.89 0.01 -10.33
CA ARG A 296 -22.56 1.33 -9.76
C ARG A 296 -23.42 2.41 -10.42
N PRO A 297 -23.60 3.57 -9.76
CA PRO A 297 -24.24 4.72 -10.39
C PRO A 297 -23.58 5.09 -11.72
N LEU A 298 -24.36 5.63 -12.65
CA LEU A 298 -23.87 6.01 -13.98
C LEU A 298 -22.78 7.10 -13.89
N GLU A 299 -22.89 7.97 -12.89
CA GLU A 299 -22.02 9.11 -12.63
C GLU A 299 -20.71 8.73 -11.93
N ALA A 300 -20.62 7.51 -11.38
CA ALA A 300 -19.50 7.04 -10.57
C ALA A 300 -18.24 6.69 -11.39
N ARG A 301 -17.76 7.61 -12.23
CA ARG A 301 -16.67 7.41 -13.20
C ARG A 301 -15.31 7.89 -12.67
N ASP A 302 -14.24 7.41 -13.29
CA ASP A 302 -12.85 7.82 -13.04
C ASP A 302 -12.69 9.35 -12.84
N GLY A 303 -12.12 9.74 -11.70
CA GLY A 303 -11.86 11.13 -11.33
C GLY A 303 -13.10 11.98 -11.04
N LYS A 304 -14.32 11.45 -11.19
CA LYS A 304 -15.56 12.13 -10.80
C LYS A 304 -15.74 12.09 -9.29
N LYS A 305 -16.51 13.06 -8.79
CA LYS A 305 -16.82 13.18 -7.36
C LYS A 305 -17.63 11.98 -6.89
N ILE A 306 -17.36 11.55 -5.67
CA ILE A 306 -18.18 10.58 -4.96
C ILE A 306 -19.31 11.35 -4.28
N LEU A 307 -20.56 10.98 -4.58
CA LEU A 307 -21.76 11.63 -4.05
C LEU A 307 -22.41 10.74 -2.99
N LYS A 308 -23.17 11.35 -2.08
CA LYS A 308 -23.95 10.65 -1.05
C LYS A 308 -24.86 9.58 -1.64
N ASP A 309 -25.57 9.94 -2.71
CA ASP A 309 -26.51 9.05 -3.40
C ASP A 309 -25.82 7.82 -3.99
N HIS A 310 -24.50 7.87 -4.22
CA HIS A 310 -23.76 6.71 -4.70
C HIS A 310 -23.68 5.62 -3.63
N ASP A 311 -23.43 5.99 -2.36
CA ASP A 311 -23.40 5.04 -1.25
C ASP A 311 -24.77 4.37 -1.08
N ILE A 312 -25.84 5.16 -1.17
CA ILE A 312 -27.22 4.68 -1.04
C ILE A 312 -27.58 3.75 -2.20
N PHE A 313 -27.25 4.12 -3.44
CA PHE A 313 -27.48 3.27 -4.61
C PHE A 313 -26.80 1.91 -4.44
N MET A 314 -25.51 1.90 -4.07
CA MET A 314 -24.75 0.67 -3.90
C MET A 314 -25.30 -0.21 -2.76
N LEU A 315 -25.77 0.41 -1.67
CA LEU A 315 -26.46 -0.31 -0.60
C LEU A 315 -27.77 -0.96 -1.09
N GLN A 316 -28.58 -0.26 -1.89
CA GLN A 316 -29.83 -0.80 -2.43
C GLN A 316 -29.58 -1.96 -3.41
N ASP A 317 -28.58 -1.82 -4.29
CA ASP A 317 -28.17 -2.88 -5.21
C ASP A 317 -27.76 -4.15 -4.45
N MET A 318 -26.92 -4.00 -3.42
CA MET A 318 -26.52 -5.09 -2.55
C MET A 318 -27.70 -5.70 -1.78
N LYS A 319 -28.59 -4.86 -1.24
CA LYS A 319 -29.78 -5.32 -0.51
C LYS A 319 -30.64 -6.23 -1.39
N ASN A 320 -30.86 -5.87 -2.65
CA ASN A 320 -31.69 -6.66 -3.57
C ASN A 320 -31.16 -8.09 -3.80
N SER A 321 -29.85 -8.32 -3.66
CA SER A 321 -29.24 -9.64 -3.84
C SER A 321 -29.05 -10.44 -2.54
N LYS A 322 -28.97 -9.77 -1.38
CA LYS A 322 -28.58 -10.38 -0.09
C LYS A 322 -29.66 -10.36 1.01
N PHE A 323 -30.84 -9.80 0.73
CA PHE A 323 -31.95 -9.66 1.69
C PHE A 323 -32.84 -10.91 1.81
N MET A 324 -33.32 -11.21 3.04
CA MET A 324 -34.33 -12.24 3.35
C MET A 324 -35.65 -11.61 3.75
N ASP A 325 -36.76 -11.93 3.05
CA ASP A 325 -38.13 -11.53 3.42
C ASP A 325 -38.49 -11.95 4.86
#